data_AF-B7PY38-F1
#
_entry.id   AF-B7PY38-F1
#
_cell.length_a   1.000
_cell.length_b   1.000
_cell.length_c   1.000
_cell.angle_alpha   90.00
_cell.angle_beta   90.00
_cell.angle_gamma   90.00
#
_symmetry.space_group_name_H-M   'P 1'
#
loop_
_entity.id
_entity.type
_entity.pdbx_description
1 polymer ?
#
loop_
_entity_poly.entity_id
_entity_poly.type
_entity_poly.pdbx_seq_one_letter_code
_entity_poly.pdbx_strand_id
1 'polypeptide(L)' 'MGRYFSTFQKEQLTKAFVCNAYPDTAQQRTLAFRLGLTTEQVKVWFANKRTRDRKRAVLFPELRLF' A
#
# COMPACT_ATOMS: atom_id res chain seq x y z
N MET A 1 -7.23 -17.46 -4.98
CA MET A 1 -8.34 -16.93 -4.16
C MET A 1 -8.32 -15.40 -4.21
N GLY A 2 -9.31 -14.80 -4.86
CA GLY A 2 -9.62 -13.35 -4.94
C GLY A 2 -8.47 -12.35 -5.15
N ARG A 3 -8.05 -12.13 -6.41
CA ARG A 3 -6.94 -11.22 -6.80
C ARG A 3 -7.25 -9.71 -6.70
N TYR A 4 -8.39 -9.31 -6.16
CA TYR A 4 -8.87 -7.93 -6.26
C TYR A 4 -9.33 -7.38 -4.92
N PHE A 5 -8.75 -6.26 -4.53
CA PHE A 5 -9.21 -5.46 -3.40
C PHE A 5 -10.50 -4.71 -3.79
N SER A 6 -11.45 -4.60 -2.87
CA SER A 6 -12.60 -3.71 -3.03
C SER A 6 -12.17 -2.24 -3.08
N THR A 7 -13.05 -1.36 -3.54
CA THR A 7 -12.79 0.09 -3.55
C THR A 7 -12.46 0.60 -2.14
N PHE A 8 -13.26 0.20 -1.15
CA PHE A 8 -13.02 0.51 0.26
C PHE A 8 -11.64 0.04 0.74
N GLN A 9 -11.26 -1.21 0.45
CA GLN A 9 -9.94 -1.74 0.84
C GLN A 9 -8.80 -0.94 0.20
N LYS A 10 -8.91 -0.57 -1.08
CA LYS A 10 -7.91 0.27 -1.77
C LYS A 10 -7.79 1.66 -1.15
N GLU A 11 -8.90 2.28 -0.80
CA GLU A 11 -8.92 3.59 -0.15
C GLU A 11 -8.25 3.53 1.21
N GLN A 12 -8.58 2.54 2.04
CA GLN A 12 -7.98 2.39 3.37
C GLN A 12 -6.48 2.07 3.29
N LEU A 13 -6.06 1.21 2.36
CA LEU A 13 -4.65 0.95 2.09
C LEU A 13 -3.90 2.22 1.64
N THR A 14 -4.53 3.03 0.79
CA THR A 14 -3.95 4.30 0.32
C THR A 14 -3.83 5.32 1.46
N LYS A 15 -4.86 5.45 2.31
CA LYS A 15 -4.81 6.30 3.51
C LYS A 15 -3.70 5.86 4.45
N ALA A 16 -3.60 4.56 4.75
CA ALA A 16 -2.54 4.02 5.59
C ALA A 16 -1.14 4.27 5.01
N PHE A 17 -0.99 4.17 3.68
CA PHE A 17 0.28 4.44 3.00
C PHE A 17 0.75 5.89 3.12
N VAL A 18 -0.16 6.85 3.04
CA VAL A 18 0.16 8.27 3.23
C VAL A 18 0.66 8.52 4.65
N CYS A 19 0.07 7.86 5.66
CA CYS A 19 0.53 7.97 7.04
C CYS A 19 1.88 7.28 7.28
N ASN A 20 2.06 6.07 6.77
CA ASN A 20 3.31 5.32 6.87
C ASN A 20 3.48 4.36 5.69
N ALA A 21 4.41 4.67 4.78
CA ALA A 21 4.73 3.86 3.61
C ALA A 21 5.50 2.56 3.94
N TYR A 22 6.01 2.41 5.17
CA TYR A 22 6.80 1.28 5.66
C TYR A 22 6.24 0.78 7.01
N PRO A 23 5.01 0.24 7.02
CA PRO A 23 4.43 -0.29 8.25
C PRO A 23 5.20 -1.53 8.72
N ASP A 24 5.36 -1.66 10.04
CA ASP A 24 5.95 -2.86 10.65
C ASP A 24 4.97 -4.05 10.62
N THR A 25 5.42 -5.22 11.08
CA THR A 25 4.62 -6.45 11.09
C THR A 25 3.34 -6.32 11.92
N ALA A 26 3.36 -5.62 13.05
CA ALA A 26 2.19 -5.47 13.92
C ALA A 26 1.15 -4.54 13.29
N GLN A 27 1.61 -3.45 12.67
CA GLN A 27 0.77 -2.52 11.91
C GLN A 27 0.14 -3.21 10.69
N GLN A 28 0.91 -4.02 9.95
CA GLN A 28 0.40 -4.81 8.82
C GLN A 28 -0.69 -5.79 9.25
N ARG A 29 -0.48 -6.53 10.36
CA ARG A 29 -1.47 -7.45 10.92
C ARG A 29 -2.76 -6.73 11.34
N THR A 30 -2.63 -5.59 12.01
CA THR A 30 -3.77 -4.78 12.45
C THR A 30 -4.59 -4.29 11.25
N LEU A 31 -3.92 -3.80 10.21
CA LEU A 31 -4.57 -3.33 9.00
C LEU A 31 -5.24 -4.49 8.23
N ALA A 32 -4.57 -5.64 8.15
CA ALA A 32 -5.11 -6.85 7.54
C ALA A 32 -6.41 -7.30 8.23
N PHE A 33 -6.38 -7.37 9.57
CA PHE A 33 -7.55 -7.70 10.38
C PHE A 33 -8.72 -6.75 10.14
N ARG A 34 -8.48 -5.43 10.17
CA ARG A 34 -9.51 -4.40 9.95
C ARG A 34 -10.15 -4.45 8.55
N LEU A 35 -9.40 -4.91 7.55
CA LEU A 35 -9.84 -4.93 6.15
C LEU A 35 -10.32 -6.30 5.67
N GLY A 36 -10.29 -7.33 6.52
CA GLY A 36 -10.59 -8.71 6.12
C GLY A 36 -9.60 -9.25 5.09
N LEU A 37 -8.32 -8.86 5.21
CA LEU A 37 -7.22 -9.27 4.35
C LEU A 37 -6.24 -10.15 5.10
N THR A 38 -5.35 -10.81 4.37
CA THR A 38 -4.17 -11.45 4.97
C THR A 38 -3.03 -10.44 5.13
N THR A 39 -2.15 -10.68 6.11
CA THR A 39 -0.92 -9.89 6.29
C THR A 39 -0.07 -9.88 5.01
N GLU A 40 -0.03 -11.01 4.28
CA GLU A 40 0.72 -11.11 3.03
C GLU A 40 0.12 -10.23 1.92
N GLN A 41 -1.22 -10.15 1.80
CA GLN A 41 -1.87 -9.24 0.86
C GLN A 41 -1.50 -7.78 1.14
N VAL A 42 -1.51 -7.38 2.41
CA VAL A 42 -1.10 -6.03 2.83
C VAL A 42 0.38 -5.79 2.48
N LYS A 43 1.27 -6.70 2.88
CA LYS A 43 2.71 -6.62 2.59
C LYS A 43 3.00 -6.45 1.09
N VAL A 44 2.39 -7.30 0.25
CA VAL A 44 2.54 -7.23 -1.22
C VAL A 44 1.98 -5.94 -1.78
N TRP A 45 0.82 -5.47 -1.29
CA TRP A 45 0.25 -4.20 -1.74
C TRP A 45 1.19 -3.03 -1.46
N PHE A 46 1.77 -2.96 -0.25
CA PHE A 46 2.72 -1.91 0.13
C PHE A 46 4.00 -1.97 -0.72
N ALA A 47 4.54 -3.17 -0.98
CA ALA A 47 5.69 -3.34 -1.86
C ALA A 47 5.41 -2.88 -3.30
N ASN A 48 4.25 -3.24 -3.85
CA ASN A 48 3.83 -2.84 -5.18
C ASN A 48 3.57 -1.33 -5.28
N LYS A 49 2.98 -0.73 -4.25
CA LYS A 49 2.73 0.71 -4.16
C LYS A 49 4.06 1.50 -4.19
N ARG A 50 5.05 1.13 -3.36
CA ARG A 50 6.39 1.73 -3.39
C ARG A 50 7.09 1.56 -4.73
N THR A 51 6.95 0.38 -5.35
CA THR A 51 7.55 0.11 -6.67
C THR A 51 6.93 1.00 -7.74
N ARG A 52 5.61 1.18 -7.74
CA ARG A 52 4.91 2.08 -8.66
C ARG A 52 5.31 3.54 -8.43
N ASP A 53 5.37 3.99 -7.17
CA ASP A 53 5.72 5.37 -6.86
C ASP A 53 7.18 5.68 -7.24
N ARG A 54 8.11 4.74 -7.02
CA ARG A 54 9.49 4.85 -7.51
C ARG A 54 9.55 4.89 -9.04
N LYS A 55 8.81 4.01 -9.74
CA LYS A 55 8.74 4.04 -11.21
C LYS A 55 8.21 5.38 -11.71
N ARG A 56 7.17 5.93 -11.07
CA ARG A 56 6.62 7.25 -11.41
C ARG A 56 7.65 8.36 -11.21
N ALA A 57 8.38 8.36 -10.10
CA ALA A 57 9.44 9.33 -9.83
C ALA A 57 10.69 9.17 -10.73
N VAL A 58 10.86 8.02 -11.40
CA VAL A 58 11.91 7.81 -12.41
C VAL A 58 11.47 8.31 -13.78
N LEU A 59 10.21 8.05 -14.16
CA LEU A 59 9.65 8.47 -15.45
C LEU A 59 9.39 9.98 -15.52
N PHE A 60 9.03 10.57 -14.37
CA PHE A 60 8.68 11.99 -14.23
C PHE A 60 9.51 12.58 -13.09
N PRO A 61 10.82 12.83 -13.32
CA PRO A 61 11.73 13.32 -12.29
C PRO A 61 11.31 14.69 -11.71
N GLU A 62 10.56 15.50 -12.45
CA GLU A 62 9.99 16.77 -12.01
C GLU A 62 8.96 16.62 -10.88
N LEU A 63 8.32 15.46 -10.76
CA LEU A 63 7.37 15.16 -9.67
C LEU A 63 8.05 14.84 -8.34
N ARG A 64 9.39 14.92 -8.25
CA ARG A 64 10.14 14.73 -6.99
C ARG A 64 10.17 15.98 -6.11
N LEU A 65 9.80 17.13 -6.65
CA LEU A 65 9.90 18.44 -6.00
C LEU A 65 8.58 18.91 -5.36
N PHE A 66 7.55 18.05 -5.37
CA PHE A 66 6.23 18.30 -4.77
C PHE A 66 5.88 17.24 -3.73
#